data_AF-A0A5C9AGK1-F1
#
_entry.id   AF-A0A5C9AGK1-F1
#
_cell.length_a   1.000
_cell.length_b   1.000
_cell.length_c   1.000
_cell.angle_alpha   90.00
_cell.angle_beta   90.00
_cell.angle_gamma   90.00
#
_symmetry.space_group_name_H-M   'P 1'
#
loop_
_entity.id
_entity.type
_entity.pdbx_description
1 polymer ?
#
loop_
_entity_poly.entity_id
_entity_poly.type
_entity_poly.pdbx_seq_one_letter_code
_entity_poly.pdbx_strand_id
1 'polypeptide(L)'
;QPFFNSDELFRRIGGIDALVAWLRRKEGQCQAADRSWCDNHIVHAERDNSAVLLCWHHDNHYRMRGFNELKETLHNNRVNWILDVARQEMGLSDGHDLSIQELCWWAFMRNMMHLMPEEVCRISINKMKAATQDSGPLKEADIRPYDDRATAYVQMMEERAAPMRAKVCPVDVDSDPGMAHFKIPKLQSLKLPEYMDFVASRPCCGCGAAGAGAHITPYIVRHSRLCAHDIYAIPLCQSCQRDIERDRDNWEKTHGRLAMHQRLFFDYALGVGAITSHSSNVR
;
A
#
# COMPACT_ATOMS: atom_id res chain seq x y z
N GLN A 1 -22.18 6.80 11.06
CA GLN A 1 -22.78 7.52 9.91
C GLN A 1 -21.81 8.46 9.20
N PRO A 2 -21.16 9.47 9.83
CA PRO A 2 -20.32 10.42 9.09
C PRO A 2 -19.15 9.76 8.35
N PHE A 3 -18.54 8.71 8.90
CA PHE A 3 -17.51 7.92 8.24
C PHE A 3 -17.98 7.33 6.90
N PHE A 4 -19.08 6.57 6.90
CA PHE A 4 -19.60 5.89 5.70
C PHE A 4 -20.08 6.85 4.62
N ASN A 5 -20.49 8.07 5.00
CA ASN A 5 -20.92 9.10 4.06
C ASN A 5 -19.76 9.97 3.54
N SER A 6 -18.52 9.71 3.94
CA SER A 6 -17.35 10.48 3.46
C SER A 6 -17.06 10.23 1.98
N ASP A 7 -16.98 11.30 1.20
CA ASP A 7 -16.60 11.27 -0.22
C ASP A 7 -15.13 10.93 -0.43
N GLU A 8 -14.29 11.24 0.55
CA GLU A 8 -12.88 10.85 0.52
C GLU A 8 -12.73 9.34 0.67
N LEU A 9 -13.44 8.74 1.64
CA LEU A 9 -13.47 7.30 1.83
C LEU A 9 -13.92 6.61 0.54
N PHE A 10 -15.04 7.06 -0.03
CA PHE A 10 -15.62 6.52 -1.25
C PHE A 10 -14.63 6.51 -2.42
N ARG A 11 -13.92 7.61 -2.65
CA ARG A 11 -12.93 7.70 -3.74
C ARG A 11 -11.72 6.78 -3.50
N ARG A 12 -11.23 6.69 -2.26
CA ARG A 12 -10.03 5.89 -1.93
C ARG A 12 -10.22 4.37 -2.09
N ILE A 13 -11.46 3.89 -2.00
CA ILE A 13 -11.79 2.45 -2.12
C ILE A 13 -12.29 2.04 -3.51
N GLY A 14 -12.24 2.95 -4.50
CA GLY A 14 -12.53 2.65 -5.91
C GLY A 14 -13.75 3.36 -6.50
N GLY A 15 -14.54 4.08 -5.70
CA GLY A 15 -15.65 4.90 -6.19
C GLY A 15 -16.82 4.11 -6.79
N ILE A 16 -17.56 4.74 -7.71
CA ILE A 16 -18.87 4.26 -8.17
C ILE A 16 -18.79 2.97 -8.99
N ASP A 17 -17.77 2.84 -9.84
CA ASP A 17 -17.60 1.65 -10.68
C ASP A 17 -17.37 0.39 -9.83
N ALA A 18 -16.54 0.52 -8.78
CA ALA A 18 -16.27 -0.57 -7.84
C ALA A 18 -17.52 -0.97 -7.04
N LEU A 19 -18.31 0.01 -6.59
CA LEU A 19 -19.58 -0.23 -5.91
C LEU A 19 -20.59 -0.93 -6.84
N VAL A 20 -20.75 -0.46 -8.07
CA VAL A 20 -21.69 -1.06 -9.04
C VAL A 20 -21.26 -2.48 -9.39
N ALA A 21 -19.96 -2.73 -9.59
CA ALA A 21 -19.44 -4.07 -9.82
C ALA A 21 -19.67 -5.00 -8.61
N TRP A 22 -19.55 -4.47 -7.39
CA TRP A 22 -19.88 -5.21 -6.17
C TRP A 22 -21.37 -5.56 -6.09
N LEU A 23 -22.25 -4.59 -6.34
CA LEU A 23 -23.71 -4.79 -6.33
C LEU A 23 -24.14 -5.85 -7.34
N ARG A 24 -23.60 -5.82 -8.57
CA ARG A 24 -23.92 -6.82 -9.60
C ARG A 24 -23.51 -8.24 -9.19
N ARG A 25 -22.43 -8.39 -8.41
CA ARG A 25 -21.94 -9.69 -7.92
C ARG A 25 -22.70 -10.19 -6.69
N LYS A 26 -22.99 -9.32 -5.73
CA LYS A 26 -23.59 -9.70 -4.43
C LYS A 26 -25.12 -9.71 -4.44
N GLU A 27 -25.73 -8.69 -5.04
CA GLU A 27 -27.19 -8.54 -5.06
C GLU A 27 -27.79 -9.14 -6.34
N GLY A 28 -27.28 -8.72 -7.51
CA GLY A 28 -27.66 -9.28 -8.82
C GLY A 28 -29.12 -9.10 -9.26
N GLN A 29 -29.98 -8.53 -8.42
CA GLN A 29 -31.42 -8.37 -8.66
C GLN A 29 -31.91 -6.94 -8.43
N CYS A 30 -33.14 -6.64 -8.86
CA CYS A 30 -33.77 -5.36 -8.62
C CYS A 30 -34.02 -5.14 -7.11
N GLN A 31 -33.61 -3.97 -6.61
CA GLN A 31 -33.69 -3.58 -5.20
C GLN A 31 -34.82 -2.57 -4.92
N ALA A 32 -35.82 -2.50 -5.82
CA ALA A 32 -37.03 -1.73 -5.58
C ALA A 32 -37.81 -2.29 -4.38
N ALA A 33 -38.49 -1.42 -3.63
CA ALA A 33 -39.31 -1.83 -2.49
C ALA A 33 -40.52 -2.66 -2.95
N ASP A 34 -41.12 -2.26 -4.07
CA ASP A 34 -42.09 -3.06 -4.79
C ASP A 34 -41.37 -4.02 -5.75
N ARG A 35 -41.76 -5.30 -5.73
CA ARG A 35 -41.25 -6.33 -6.66
C ARG A 35 -42.27 -6.68 -7.76
N SER A 36 -43.41 -6.00 -7.79
CA SER A 36 -44.39 -6.15 -8.85
C SER A 36 -43.80 -5.68 -10.19
N TRP A 37 -44.16 -6.34 -11.29
CA TRP A 37 -43.75 -5.95 -12.65
C TRP A 37 -42.23 -5.82 -12.88
N CYS A 38 -41.41 -6.62 -12.17
CA CYS A 38 -39.98 -6.65 -12.40
C CYS A 38 -39.62 -7.20 -13.79
N ASP A 39 -38.80 -6.43 -14.51
CA ASP A 39 -38.16 -6.87 -15.76
C ASP A 39 -36.83 -7.58 -15.49
N ASN A 40 -36.37 -8.40 -16.44
CA ASN A 40 -35.10 -9.14 -16.35
C ASN A 40 -33.86 -8.26 -16.61
N HIS A 41 -34.02 -7.11 -17.24
CA HIS A 41 -32.92 -6.20 -17.56
C HIS A 41 -32.59 -5.31 -16.36
N ILE A 42 -31.46 -5.61 -15.71
CA ILE A 42 -30.96 -4.88 -14.54
C ILE A 42 -30.00 -3.75 -14.95
N VAL A 43 -30.40 -2.53 -14.62
CA VAL A 43 -29.60 -1.30 -14.70
C VAL A 43 -29.25 -0.80 -13.30
N HIS A 44 -28.39 0.20 -13.22
CA HIS A 44 -28.06 0.86 -11.96
C HIS A 44 -28.41 2.34 -12.01
N ALA A 45 -28.80 2.90 -10.87
CA ALA A 45 -29.01 4.32 -10.70
C ALA A 45 -28.07 4.85 -9.61
N GLU A 46 -27.39 5.95 -9.89
CA GLU A 46 -26.35 6.53 -9.02
C GLU A 46 -26.87 7.79 -8.32
N ARG A 47 -26.66 7.90 -7.00
CA ARG A 47 -27.03 9.08 -6.20
C ARG A 47 -26.08 9.23 -5.03
N ASP A 48 -25.62 10.46 -4.78
CA ASP A 48 -24.85 10.84 -3.58
C ASP A 48 -23.69 9.89 -3.25
N ASN A 49 -22.86 9.57 -4.26
CA ASN A 49 -21.76 8.60 -4.14
C ASN A 49 -22.22 7.23 -3.61
N SER A 50 -23.37 6.78 -4.10
CA SER A 50 -23.93 5.45 -3.91
C SER A 50 -24.67 5.00 -5.18
N ALA A 51 -25.01 3.72 -5.25
CA ALA A 51 -25.74 3.12 -6.35
C ALA A 51 -26.77 2.11 -5.86
N VAL A 52 -27.79 1.90 -6.69
CA VAL A 52 -28.83 0.88 -6.50
C VAL A 52 -29.09 0.16 -7.81
N LEU A 53 -29.35 -1.15 -7.74
CA LEU A 53 -29.75 -1.93 -8.91
C LEU A 53 -31.27 -1.92 -9.08
N LEU A 54 -31.73 -1.57 -10.27
CA LEU A 54 -33.15 -1.51 -10.62
C LEU A 54 -33.39 -2.23 -11.94
N CYS A 55 -34.55 -2.85 -12.12
CA CYS A 55 -34.96 -3.28 -13.44
C CYS A 55 -35.41 -2.06 -14.27
N TRP A 56 -35.49 -2.19 -15.60
CA TRP A 56 -35.95 -1.10 -16.49
C TRP A 56 -37.29 -0.48 -16.07
N HIS A 57 -38.25 -1.29 -15.63
CA HIS A 57 -39.55 -0.82 -15.16
C HIS A 57 -39.40 0.10 -13.94
N HIS A 58 -38.70 -0.37 -12.91
CA HIS A 58 -38.51 0.38 -11.67
C HIS A 58 -37.57 1.59 -11.83
N ASP A 59 -36.55 1.51 -12.68
CA ASP A 59 -35.70 2.68 -12.99
C ASP A 59 -36.54 3.81 -13.58
N ASN A 60 -37.42 3.51 -14.55
CA ASN A 60 -38.34 4.51 -15.10
C ASN A 60 -39.35 5.03 -14.06
N HIS A 61 -39.89 4.14 -13.21
CA HIS A 61 -40.79 4.54 -12.12
C HIS A 61 -40.12 5.56 -11.18
N TYR A 62 -38.93 5.24 -10.67
CA TYR A 62 -38.22 6.12 -9.73
C TYR A 62 -37.66 7.38 -10.39
N ARG A 63 -37.35 7.37 -11.69
CA ARG A 63 -37.05 8.59 -12.45
C ARG A 63 -38.20 9.59 -12.45
N MET A 64 -39.44 9.12 -12.50
CA MET A 64 -40.63 9.98 -12.54
C MET A 64 -41.10 10.42 -11.14
N ARG A 65 -40.99 9.56 -10.12
CA ARG A 65 -41.48 9.85 -8.76
C ARG A 65 -40.42 10.34 -7.77
N GLY A 66 -39.14 10.20 -8.13
CA GLY A 66 -38.01 10.50 -7.27
C GLY A 66 -37.53 9.29 -6.45
N PHE A 67 -36.34 9.44 -5.86
CA PHE A 67 -35.60 8.34 -5.22
C PHE A 67 -35.72 8.32 -3.69
N ASN A 68 -36.69 9.04 -3.12
CA ASN A 68 -36.80 9.19 -1.67
C ASN A 68 -37.00 7.84 -0.95
N GLU A 69 -37.78 6.93 -1.53
CA GLU A 69 -38.02 5.58 -1.00
C GLU A 69 -36.76 4.70 -1.03
N LEU A 70 -35.81 5.01 -1.91
CA LEU A 70 -34.56 4.26 -2.07
C LEU A 70 -33.40 4.81 -1.24
N LYS A 71 -33.61 5.88 -0.45
CA LYS A 71 -32.54 6.49 0.36
C LYS A 71 -31.89 5.51 1.32
N GLU A 72 -32.70 4.67 1.99
CA GLU A 72 -32.19 3.66 2.91
C GLU A 72 -31.43 2.56 2.15
N THR A 73 -31.96 2.06 1.03
CA THR A 73 -31.28 1.09 0.16
C THR A 73 -29.93 1.62 -0.33
N LEU A 74 -29.88 2.87 -0.78
CA LEU A 74 -28.64 3.53 -1.20
C LEU A 74 -27.64 3.64 -0.05
N HIS A 75 -28.08 3.97 1.16
CA HIS A 75 -27.21 4.02 2.34
C HIS A 75 -26.66 2.63 2.68
N ASN A 76 -27.53 1.62 2.75
CA ASN A 76 -27.16 0.25 3.11
C ASN A 76 -26.22 -0.37 2.07
N ASN A 77 -26.47 -0.16 0.77
CA ASN A 77 -25.57 -0.60 -0.30
C ASN A 77 -24.15 -0.05 -0.11
N ARG A 78 -24.04 1.26 0.18
CA ARG A 78 -22.75 1.91 0.41
C ARG A 78 -22.06 1.37 1.66
N VAL A 79 -22.78 1.24 2.77
CA VAL A 79 -22.24 0.72 4.04
C VAL A 79 -21.77 -0.72 3.88
N ASN A 80 -22.62 -1.61 3.34
CA ASN A 80 -22.31 -3.02 3.16
C ASN A 80 -21.12 -3.23 2.22
N TRP A 81 -21.03 -2.43 1.15
CA TRP A 81 -19.87 -2.46 0.27
C TRP A 81 -18.58 -2.03 0.98
N ILE A 82 -18.60 -0.92 1.73
CA ILE A 82 -17.42 -0.46 2.50
C ILE A 82 -16.97 -1.54 3.50
N LEU A 83 -17.92 -2.18 4.19
CA LEU A 83 -17.62 -3.26 5.14
C LEU A 83 -17.05 -4.49 4.44
N ASP A 84 -17.59 -4.89 3.29
CA ASP A 84 -17.08 -6.03 2.53
C ASP A 84 -15.67 -5.78 1.97
N VAL A 85 -15.39 -4.54 1.52
CA VAL A 85 -14.04 -4.12 1.12
C VAL A 85 -13.08 -4.20 2.31
N ALA A 86 -13.45 -3.64 3.45
CA ALA A 86 -12.61 -3.69 4.66
C ALA A 86 -12.31 -5.14 5.09
N ARG A 87 -13.34 -5.99 5.08
CA ARG A 87 -13.23 -7.42 5.40
C ARG A 87 -12.28 -8.16 4.46
N GLN A 88 -12.42 -7.95 3.14
CA GLN A 88 -11.57 -8.59 2.13
C GLN A 88 -10.11 -8.18 2.28
N GLU A 89 -9.84 -6.89 2.48
CA GLU A 89 -8.47 -6.37 2.60
C GLU A 89 -7.79 -6.78 3.89
N MET A 90 -8.57 -6.98 4.95
CA MET A 90 -8.08 -7.57 6.20
C MET A 90 -7.89 -9.09 6.11
N GLY A 91 -8.26 -9.73 5.01
CA GLY A 91 -8.13 -11.18 4.82
C GLY A 91 -9.10 -12.00 5.69
N LEU A 92 -10.23 -11.42 6.08
CA LEU A 92 -11.23 -12.07 6.92
C LEU A 92 -12.21 -12.91 6.08
N SER A 93 -12.75 -13.98 6.65
CA SER A 93 -13.66 -14.90 5.96
C SER A 93 -14.99 -14.26 5.53
N ASP A 94 -15.69 -14.85 4.55
CA ASP A 94 -16.93 -14.30 3.96
C ASP A 94 -18.13 -14.16 4.90
N GLY A 95 -18.13 -14.88 6.02
CA GLY A 95 -19.18 -14.80 7.05
C GLY A 95 -18.77 -14.00 8.29
N HIS A 96 -17.63 -13.32 8.28
CA HIS A 96 -17.16 -12.56 9.44
C HIS A 96 -17.83 -11.19 9.53
N ASP A 97 -18.52 -10.95 10.64
CA ASP A 97 -19.07 -9.63 10.96
C ASP A 97 -17.96 -8.71 11.48
N LEU A 98 -17.68 -7.66 10.71
CA LEU A 98 -16.62 -6.70 11.03
C LEU A 98 -16.96 -5.93 12.31
N SER A 99 -16.12 -6.05 13.33
CA SER A 99 -16.23 -5.27 14.57
C SER A 99 -15.83 -3.81 14.35
N ILE A 100 -16.26 -2.94 15.27
CA ILE A 100 -15.93 -1.51 15.22
C ILE A 100 -14.42 -1.27 15.38
N GLN A 101 -13.73 -2.11 16.13
CA GLN A 101 -12.27 -2.06 16.28
C GLN A 101 -11.56 -2.48 14.99
N GLU A 102 -12.01 -3.56 14.35
CA GLU A 102 -11.46 -4.00 13.06
C GLU A 102 -11.65 -2.92 11.99
N LEU A 103 -12.82 -2.28 11.93
CA LEU A 103 -13.06 -1.15 11.02
C LEU A 103 -12.10 0.02 11.30
N CYS A 104 -11.86 0.31 12.59
CA CYS A 104 -10.94 1.36 13.01
C CYS A 104 -9.51 1.05 12.57
N TRP A 105 -9.03 -0.18 12.79
CA TRP A 105 -7.69 -0.60 12.37
C TRP A 105 -7.56 -0.70 10.85
N TRP A 106 -8.61 -1.06 10.13
CA TRP A 106 -8.62 -0.96 8.67
C TRP A 106 -8.46 0.48 8.18
N ALA A 107 -9.22 1.42 8.75
CA ALA A 107 -9.09 2.85 8.43
C ALA A 107 -7.71 3.39 8.79
N PHE A 108 -7.13 2.91 9.91
CA PHE A 108 -5.75 3.17 10.29
C PHE A 108 -4.80 2.72 9.17
N MET A 109 -4.84 1.45 8.77
CA MET A 109 -3.96 0.92 7.72
C MET A 109 -4.04 1.70 6.39
N ARG A 110 -5.20 2.28 6.08
CA ARG A 110 -5.43 3.10 4.88
C ARG A 110 -5.15 4.59 5.02
N ASN A 111 -4.60 5.03 6.16
CA ASN A 111 -4.30 6.43 6.43
C ASN A 111 -5.55 7.34 6.35
N MET A 112 -6.64 6.91 6.99
CA MET A 112 -7.96 7.57 6.97
C MET A 112 -8.50 7.86 8.38
N MET A 113 -7.64 7.90 9.40
CA MET A 113 -8.10 8.09 10.78
C MET A 113 -8.76 9.44 11.04
N HIS A 114 -8.45 10.46 10.25
CA HIS A 114 -9.11 11.77 10.32
C HIS A 114 -10.61 11.72 9.96
N LEU A 115 -11.06 10.68 9.26
CA LEU A 115 -12.48 10.47 8.95
C LEU A 115 -13.22 9.73 10.08
N MET A 116 -12.48 9.15 11.04
CA MET A 116 -13.04 8.26 12.03
C MET A 116 -13.65 9.07 13.20
N PRO A 117 -14.89 8.76 13.63
CA PRO A 117 -15.50 9.43 14.78
C PRO A 117 -14.72 9.20 16.08
N GLU A 118 -14.70 10.22 16.94
CA GLU A 118 -14.04 10.19 18.24
C GLU A 118 -14.42 8.96 19.09
N GLU A 119 -15.71 8.62 19.11
CA GLU A 119 -16.20 7.49 19.90
C GLU A 119 -15.66 6.14 19.40
N VAL A 120 -15.47 5.98 18.09
CA VAL A 120 -14.88 4.77 17.51
C VAL A 120 -13.41 4.66 17.88
N CYS A 121 -12.66 5.76 17.76
CA CYS A 121 -11.25 5.82 18.19
C CYS A 121 -11.14 5.48 19.68
N ARG A 122 -12.01 6.04 20.53
CA ARG A 122 -12.06 5.80 21.97
C ARG A 122 -12.27 4.33 22.31
N ILE A 123 -13.26 3.68 21.68
CA ILE A 123 -13.54 2.25 21.87
C ILE A 123 -12.34 1.40 21.42
N SER A 124 -11.71 1.78 20.31
CA SER A 124 -10.61 1.00 19.71
C SER A 124 -9.34 0.97 20.56
N ILE A 125 -9.03 2.07 21.25
CA ILE A 125 -7.91 2.14 22.20
C ILE A 125 -8.33 1.85 23.64
N ASN A 126 -9.58 1.40 23.84
CA ASN A 126 -10.18 1.14 25.16
C ASN A 126 -10.03 2.32 26.15
N LYS A 127 -10.10 3.56 25.66
CA LYS A 127 -10.00 4.76 26.50
C LYS A 127 -11.30 4.96 27.26
N MET A 128 -11.21 5.15 28.57
CA MET A 128 -12.37 5.43 29.41
C MET A 128 -13.04 6.74 28.98
N LYS A 129 -14.38 6.74 28.95
CA LYS A 129 -15.15 7.95 28.68
C LYS A 129 -14.89 8.95 29.80
N ALA A 130 -14.56 10.19 29.43
CA ALA A 130 -14.37 11.24 30.43
C ALA A 130 -15.66 11.38 31.26
N ALA A 131 -15.51 11.48 32.57
CA ALA A 131 -16.62 11.86 33.43
C ALA A 131 -17.15 13.22 32.96
N THR A 132 -18.48 13.35 32.89
CA THR A 132 -19.12 14.65 32.67
C THR A 132 -18.57 15.61 33.70
N GLN A 133 -17.83 16.64 33.27
CA GLN A 133 -17.37 17.67 34.18
C GLN A 133 -18.62 18.42 34.66
N ASP A 134 -18.84 18.43 35.97
CA ASP A 134 -19.87 19.26 36.56
C ASP A 134 -19.59 20.73 36.21
N SER A 135 -20.64 21.51 35.95
CA SER A 135 -20.56 22.91 35.53
C SER A 135 -20.13 23.83 36.69
N GLY A 136 -18.91 23.64 37.19
CA GLY A 136 -18.29 24.40 38.28
C GLY A 136 -16.94 25.00 37.86
N PRO A 137 -16.35 25.85 38.72
CA PRO A 137 -15.03 26.42 38.46
C PRO A 137 -13.96 25.32 38.36
N LEU A 138 -13.29 25.25 37.21
CA LEU A 138 -12.17 24.36 36.95
C LEU A 138 -10.98 24.74 37.86
N LYS A 139 -10.39 23.77 38.57
CA LYS A 139 -9.12 24.02 39.27
C LYS A 139 -7.99 24.04 38.25
N GLU A 140 -6.93 24.80 38.52
CA GLU A 140 -5.73 24.82 37.68
C GLU A 140 -5.12 23.41 37.49
N ALA A 141 -5.20 22.56 38.51
CA ALA A 141 -4.78 21.16 38.46
C ALA A 141 -5.61 20.28 37.50
N ASP A 142 -6.81 20.71 37.08
CA ASP A 142 -7.67 19.98 36.16
C ASP A 142 -7.37 20.31 34.69
N ILE A 143 -6.51 21.30 34.42
CA ILE A 143 -6.12 21.72 33.07
C ILE A 143 -5.15 20.69 32.48
N ARG A 144 -5.55 20.07 31.37
CA ARG A 144 -4.69 19.17 30.59
C ARG A 144 -3.95 19.99 29.53
N PRO A 145 -2.61 20.07 29.54
CA PRO A 145 -1.85 20.87 28.58
C PRO A 145 -1.72 20.22 27.18
N TYR A 146 -2.47 19.15 26.90
CA TYR A 146 -2.43 18.37 25.66
C TYR A 146 -3.85 17.96 25.22
N ASP A 147 -4.01 17.66 23.93
CA ASP A 147 -5.27 17.15 23.38
C ASP A 147 -5.51 15.72 23.85
N ASP A 148 -6.46 15.53 24.75
CA ASP A 148 -6.79 14.23 25.35
C ASP A 148 -7.85 13.46 24.55
N ARG A 149 -8.22 13.92 23.35
CA ARG A 149 -9.12 13.18 22.46
C ARG A 149 -8.48 11.88 21.98
N ALA A 150 -9.28 10.82 21.91
CA ALA A 150 -8.89 9.52 21.36
C ALA A 150 -8.43 9.63 19.90
N THR A 151 -9.06 10.50 19.09
CA THR A 151 -8.61 10.80 17.72
C THR A 151 -7.18 11.32 17.69
N ALA A 152 -6.80 12.23 18.57
CA ALA A 152 -5.44 12.76 18.64
C ALA A 152 -4.41 11.66 18.97
N TYR A 153 -4.73 10.76 19.91
CA TYR A 153 -3.88 9.61 20.23
C TYR A 153 -3.69 8.67 19.04
N VAL A 154 -4.77 8.30 18.34
CA VAL A 154 -4.69 7.37 17.21
C VAL A 154 -4.01 8.02 16.01
N GLN A 155 -4.21 9.32 15.77
CA GLN A 155 -3.47 10.06 14.74
C GLN A 155 -1.97 10.10 15.04
N MET A 156 -1.57 10.33 16.30
CA MET A 156 -0.16 10.23 16.68
C MET A 156 0.40 8.81 16.44
N MET A 157 -0.39 7.76 16.71
CA MET A 157 0.00 6.38 16.38
C MET A 157 0.14 6.19 14.85
N GLU A 158 -0.74 6.80 14.07
CA GLU A 158 -0.76 6.74 12.60
C GLU A 158 0.49 7.41 12.01
N GLU A 159 0.85 8.59 12.50
CA GLU A 159 2.06 9.32 12.13
C GLU A 159 3.33 8.52 12.50
N ARG A 160 3.37 7.94 13.69
CA ARG A 160 4.48 7.06 14.11
C ARG A 160 4.57 5.79 13.27
N ALA A 161 3.44 5.29 12.76
CA ALA A 161 3.38 4.11 11.89
C ALA A 161 3.63 4.45 10.41
N ALA A 162 3.54 5.70 9.98
CA ALA A 162 3.72 6.11 8.59
C ALA A 162 5.07 5.65 7.97
N PRO A 163 6.22 5.75 8.66
CA PRO A 163 7.48 5.20 8.16
C PRO A 163 7.48 3.68 8.03
N MET A 164 6.68 2.97 8.82
CA MET A 164 6.53 1.51 8.74
C MET A 164 5.63 1.09 7.57
N ARG A 165 4.63 1.89 7.20
CA ARG A 165 3.82 1.67 5.99
C ARG A 165 4.65 1.87 4.73
N ALA A 166 5.56 2.85 4.74
CA ALA A 166 6.50 3.11 3.66
C ALA A 166 7.58 2.00 3.51
N LYS A 167 7.78 1.13 4.51
CA LYS A 167 8.75 0.03 4.48
C LYS A 167 8.29 -1.20 3.66
N VAL A 168 7.14 -1.14 2.98
CA VAL A 168 6.88 -1.98 1.80
C VAL A 168 7.58 -1.31 0.61
N CYS A 169 8.88 -1.57 0.44
CA CYS A 169 9.78 -0.93 -0.53
C CYS A 169 9.15 -0.75 -1.93
N PRO A 170 8.75 0.46 -2.34
CA PRO A 170 8.47 0.74 -3.73
C PRO A 170 9.77 1.21 -4.36
N VAL A 171 10.35 0.41 -5.26
CA VAL A 171 11.22 1.00 -6.29
C VAL A 171 10.36 2.01 -7.04
N ASP A 172 10.58 3.29 -6.80
CA ASP A 172 9.88 4.38 -7.48
C ASP A 172 10.52 4.63 -8.85
N VAL A 173 9.69 4.81 -9.88
CA VAL A 173 10.12 4.96 -11.26
C VAL A 173 9.50 6.23 -11.82
N ASP A 174 10.33 7.23 -12.07
CA ASP A 174 9.94 8.44 -12.79
C ASP A 174 10.08 8.20 -14.30
N SER A 175 8.96 8.34 -15.04
CA SER A 175 8.94 8.17 -16.49
C SER A 175 9.54 9.34 -17.26
N ASP A 176 9.69 10.51 -16.63
CA ASP A 176 10.27 11.71 -17.27
C ASP A 176 11.16 12.50 -16.28
N PRO A 177 12.30 11.92 -15.86
CA PRO A 177 13.15 12.57 -14.88
C PRO A 177 13.74 13.85 -15.46
N GLY A 178 13.50 14.98 -14.80
CA GLY A 178 13.98 16.31 -15.24
C GLY A 178 15.48 16.35 -15.58
N MET A 179 16.29 15.53 -14.91
CA MET A 179 17.73 15.39 -15.17
C MET A 179 18.06 14.88 -16.59
N ALA A 180 17.16 14.13 -17.23
CA ALA A 180 17.35 13.61 -18.58
C ALA A 180 17.34 14.71 -19.66
N HIS A 181 16.75 15.89 -19.37
CA HIS A 181 16.68 17.02 -20.31
C HIS A 181 17.93 17.90 -20.34
N PHE A 182 18.89 17.68 -19.43
CA PHE A 182 20.14 18.44 -19.41
C PHE A 182 21.14 17.92 -20.45
N LYS A 183 21.85 18.84 -21.13
CA LYS A 183 22.91 18.52 -22.10
C LYS A 183 24.02 17.62 -21.53
N ILE A 184 24.34 17.80 -20.25
CA ILE A 184 25.28 16.96 -19.50
C ILE A 184 24.64 16.65 -18.14
N PRO A 185 23.93 15.52 -18.02
CA PRO A 185 23.27 15.14 -16.79
C PRO A 185 24.28 14.75 -15.72
N LYS A 186 24.12 15.28 -14.51
CA LYS A 186 24.87 14.80 -13.33
C LYS A 186 24.20 13.52 -12.82
N LEU A 187 24.78 12.38 -13.18
CA LEU A 187 24.29 11.07 -12.73
C LEU A 187 24.43 10.94 -11.21
N GLN A 188 23.33 10.62 -10.54
CA GLN A 188 23.34 10.30 -9.11
C GLN A 188 23.57 8.79 -8.92
N SER A 189 24.46 8.44 -7.99
CA SER A 189 24.73 7.04 -7.65
C SER A 189 23.56 6.46 -6.85
N LEU A 190 23.13 5.26 -7.23
CA LEU A 190 22.10 4.50 -6.51
C LEU A 190 22.78 3.76 -5.36
N LYS A 191 22.38 4.06 -4.13
CA LYS A 191 22.92 3.47 -2.90
C LYS A 191 21.92 2.53 -2.26
N LEU A 192 22.36 1.28 -2.02
CA LEU A 192 21.55 0.18 -1.52
C LEU A 192 22.36 -0.64 -0.51
N PRO A 193 22.49 -0.17 0.76
CA PRO A 193 23.29 -0.85 1.78
C PRO A 193 22.92 -2.33 1.98
N GLU A 194 21.63 -2.63 2.03
CA GLU A 194 21.11 -3.99 2.22
C GLU A 194 21.41 -4.89 1.01
N TYR A 195 21.43 -4.33 -0.20
CA TYR A 195 21.88 -5.06 -1.40
C TYR A 195 23.37 -5.38 -1.32
N MET A 196 24.19 -4.48 -0.77
CA MET A 196 25.63 -4.71 -0.58
C MET A 196 25.89 -5.83 0.43
N ASP A 197 25.11 -5.90 1.51
CA ASP A 197 25.15 -7.02 2.47
C ASP A 197 24.72 -8.34 1.81
N PHE A 198 23.67 -8.30 0.97
CA PHE A 198 23.26 -9.44 0.16
C PHE A 198 24.41 -9.91 -0.75
N VAL A 199 25.07 -8.99 -1.48
CA VAL A 199 26.23 -9.31 -2.32
C VAL A 199 27.32 -9.98 -1.49
N ALA A 200 27.68 -9.43 -0.33
CA ALA A 200 28.72 -9.98 0.54
C ALA A 200 28.40 -11.40 1.04
N SER A 201 27.11 -11.77 1.12
CA SER A 201 26.66 -13.09 1.55
C SER A 201 26.70 -14.17 0.46
N ARG A 202 27.03 -13.82 -0.79
CA ARG A 202 27.04 -14.76 -1.94
C ARG A 202 28.44 -15.32 -2.18
N PRO A 203 28.57 -16.50 -2.81
CA PRO A 203 29.87 -17.05 -3.20
C PRO A 203 30.57 -16.16 -4.22
N CYS A 204 31.91 -16.21 -4.24
CA CYS A 204 32.74 -15.49 -5.21
C CYS A 204 32.37 -15.87 -6.65
N CYS A 205 32.05 -14.89 -7.50
CA CYS A 205 31.68 -15.15 -8.90
C CYS A 205 32.85 -15.64 -9.77
N GLY A 206 34.10 -15.38 -9.36
CA GLY A 206 35.29 -15.85 -10.08
C GLY A 206 35.62 -17.31 -9.80
N CYS A 207 35.92 -17.62 -8.54
CA CYS A 207 36.43 -18.93 -8.14
C CYS A 207 35.41 -19.82 -7.40
N GLY A 208 34.20 -19.32 -7.11
CA GLY A 208 33.17 -20.07 -6.40
C GLY A 208 33.38 -20.20 -4.89
N ALA A 209 34.43 -19.60 -4.32
CA ALA A 209 34.71 -19.66 -2.89
C ALA A 209 33.52 -19.11 -2.06
N ALA A 210 33.16 -19.79 -0.97
CA ALA A 210 32.06 -19.45 -0.09
C ALA A 210 32.40 -19.67 1.38
N GLY A 211 31.57 -19.15 2.29
CA GLY A 211 31.72 -19.31 3.74
C GLY A 211 32.67 -18.28 4.38
N ALA A 212 32.78 -18.35 5.71
CA ALA A 212 33.48 -17.34 6.52
C ALA A 212 34.97 -17.17 6.16
N GLY A 213 35.64 -18.24 5.71
CA GLY A 213 37.06 -18.19 5.34
C GLY A 213 37.35 -17.57 3.97
N ALA A 214 36.33 -17.33 3.13
CA ALA A 214 36.51 -16.80 1.78
C ALA A 214 36.64 -15.27 1.72
N HIS A 215 36.34 -14.56 2.82
CA HIS A 215 36.36 -13.10 2.92
C HIS A 215 35.77 -12.40 1.68
N ILE A 216 34.50 -12.67 1.42
CA ILE A 216 33.77 -12.05 0.31
C ILE A 216 33.46 -10.60 0.65
N THR A 217 33.82 -9.68 -0.24
CA THR A 217 33.37 -8.29 -0.17
C THR A 217 32.75 -7.86 -1.49
N PRO A 218 31.78 -6.93 -1.47
CA PRO A 218 31.18 -6.41 -2.69
C PRO A 218 32.21 -5.64 -3.51
N TYR A 219 32.47 -6.10 -4.74
CA TYR A 219 33.34 -5.42 -5.68
C TYR A 219 32.51 -4.68 -6.73
N ILE A 220 32.60 -3.35 -6.78
CA ILE A 220 31.89 -2.55 -7.78
C ILE A 220 32.66 -2.62 -9.10
N VAL A 221 32.03 -3.18 -10.13
CA VAL A 221 32.59 -3.19 -11.48
C VAL A 221 32.59 -1.77 -12.03
N ARG A 222 33.78 -1.15 -12.08
CA ARG A 222 33.95 0.26 -12.50
C ARG A 222 34.27 0.36 -13.98
N HIS A 223 33.70 1.39 -14.60
CA HIS A 223 34.11 1.88 -15.92
C HIS A 223 34.02 3.42 -15.91
N SER A 224 34.93 4.11 -16.61
CA SER A 224 35.02 5.59 -16.58
C SER A 224 33.76 6.31 -17.06
N ARG A 225 32.91 5.62 -17.84
CA ARG A 225 31.63 6.14 -18.35
C ARG A 225 30.42 5.78 -17.48
N LEU A 226 30.60 5.00 -16.41
CA LEU A 226 29.49 4.55 -15.55
C LEU A 226 29.50 5.29 -14.22
N CYS A 227 28.31 5.66 -13.75
CA CYS A 227 28.14 6.09 -12.37
C CYS A 227 28.27 4.88 -11.44
N ALA A 228 28.88 5.05 -10.27
CA ALA A 228 29.18 3.96 -9.34
C ALA A 228 27.92 3.55 -8.54
N HIS A 229 26.92 3.00 -9.21
CA HIS A 229 25.72 2.44 -8.57
C HIS A 229 26.07 1.14 -7.83
N ASP A 230 25.41 0.91 -6.70
CA ASP A 230 25.63 -0.30 -5.90
C ASP A 230 25.18 -1.58 -6.65
N ILE A 231 24.23 -1.47 -7.59
CA ILE A 231 23.81 -2.59 -8.48
C ILE A 231 24.92 -3.14 -9.39
N TYR A 232 26.06 -2.45 -9.47
CA TYR A 232 27.24 -2.93 -10.18
C TYR A 232 28.18 -3.77 -9.30
N ALA A 233 27.80 -3.98 -8.04
CA ALA A 233 28.56 -4.83 -7.13
C ALA A 233 28.37 -6.32 -7.45
N ILE A 234 29.48 -7.06 -7.42
CA ILE A 234 29.55 -8.52 -7.52
C ILE A 234 30.28 -9.10 -6.30
N PRO A 235 29.96 -10.34 -5.88
CA PRO A 235 30.67 -11.00 -4.80
C PRO A 235 32.05 -11.44 -5.28
N LEU A 236 33.11 -10.94 -4.66
CA LEU A 236 34.48 -11.42 -4.90
C LEU A 236 35.21 -11.68 -3.60
N CYS A 237 35.95 -12.78 -3.56
CA CYS A 237 36.92 -13.03 -2.51
C CYS A 237 38.15 -12.15 -2.68
N GLN A 238 38.89 -11.98 -1.58
CA GLN A 238 40.11 -11.17 -1.56
C GLN A 238 41.20 -11.64 -2.56
N SER A 239 41.29 -12.93 -2.89
CA SER A 239 42.27 -13.40 -3.89
C SER A 239 41.90 -12.93 -5.29
N CYS A 240 40.66 -13.14 -5.73
CA CYS A 240 40.22 -12.68 -7.04
C CYS A 240 40.31 -11.15 -7.17
N GLN A 241 40.03 -10.39 -6.11
CA GLN A 241 40.20 -8.93 -6.14
C GLN A 241 41.67 -8.53 -6.39
N ARG A 242 42.62 -9.16 -5.69
CA ARG A 242 44.05 -8.94 -5.91
C ARG A 242 44.50 -9.34 -7.32
N ASP A 243 43.96 -10.44 -7.85
CA ASP A 243 44.27 -10.88 -9.22
C ASP A 243 43.75 -9.87 -10.25
N ILE A 244 42.57 -9.30 -10.04
CA ILE A 244 42.01 -8.24 -10.90
C ILE A 244 42.85 -6.96 -10.83
N GLU A 245 43.28 -6.56 -9.63
CA GLU A 245 44.16 -5.39 -9.46
C GLU A 245 45.51 -5.59 -10.15
N ARG A 246 46.03 -6.82 -10.14
CA ARG A 246 47.29 -7.18 -10.78
C ARG A 246 47.19 -7.25 -12.32
N ASP A 247 46.22 -8.01 -12.81
CA ASP A 247 45.99 -8.21 -14.24
C ASP A 247 44.53 -8.61 -14.49
N ARG A 248 43.68 -7.58 -14.64
CA ARG A 248 42.26 -7.75 -14.96
C ARG A 248 42.04 -8.54 -16.24
N ASP A 249 42.84 -8.33 -17.28
CA ASP A 249 42.60 -8.95 -18.59
C ASP A 249 42.87 -10.45 -18.52
N ASN A 250 43.89 -10.86 -17.77
CA ASN A 250 44.14 -12.28 -17.51
C ASN A 250 43.06 -12.91 -16.63
N TRP A 251 42.61 -12.20 -15.60
CA TRP A 251 41.49 -12.67 -14.76
C TRP A 251 40.22 -12.87 -15.59
N GLU A 252 39.86 -11.90 -16.44
CA GLU A 252 38.67 -11.98 -17.30
C GLU A 252 38.78 -13.08 -18.36
N LYS A 253 39.98 -13.39 -18.87
CA LYS A 253 40.20 -14.55 -19.75
C LYS A 253 39.96 -15.87 -19.03
N THR A 254 40.27 -15.93 -17.74
CA THR A 254 40.20 -17.16 -16.93
C THR A 254 38.80 -17.39 -16.37
N HIS A 255 38.17 -16.35 -15.83
CA HIS A 255 36.91 -16.43 -15.10
C HIS A 255 35.72 -15.85 -15.85
N GLY A 256 35.92 -15.24 -17.01
CA GLY A 256 34.90 -14.51 -17.76
C GLY A 256 34.90 -13.01 -17.44
N ARG A 257 34.25 -12.22 -18.30
CA ARG A 257 34.26 -10.75 -18.21
C ARG A 257 33.52 -10.26 -16.96
N LEU A 258 34.08 -9.28 -16.25
CA LEU A 258 33.46 -8.66 -15.07
C LEU A 258 32.10 -8.07 -15.38
N ALA A 259 31.95 -7.46 -16.56
CA ALA A 259 30.67 -6.92 -17.02
C ALA A 259 29.60 -8.01 -17.19
N MET A 260 29.98 -9.24 -17.54
CA MET A 260 29.03 -10.35 -17.65
C MET A 260 28.66 -10.89 -16.27
N HIS A 261 29.65 -11.05 -15.38
CA HIS A 261 29.41 -11.40 -13.98
C HIS A 261 28.44 -10.44 -13.30
N GLN A 262 28.61 -9.13 -13.53
CA GLN A 262 27.70 -8.11 -13.00
C GLN A 262 26.27 -8.29 -13.53
N ARG A 263 26.09 -8.52 -14.83
CA ARG A 263 24.76 -8.72 -15.42
C ARG A 263 24.08 -9.97 -14.90
N LEU A 264 24.81 -11.09 -14.86
CA LEU A 264 24.28 -12.38 -14.37
C LEU A 264 23.94 -12.30 -12.88
N PHE A 265 24.80 -11.66 -12.09
CA PHE A 265 24.56 -11.49 -10.66
C PHE A 265 23.36 -10.57 -10.38
N PHE A 266 23.24 -9.47 -11.13
CA PHE A 266 22.10 -8.56 -11.01
C PHE A 266 20.79 -9.23 -11.43
N ASP A 267 20.78 -9.99 -12.52
CA ASP A 267 19.63 -10.80 -12.94
C ASP A 267 19.24 -11.84 -11.88
N TYR A 268 20.21 -12.56 -11.32
CA TYR A 268 19.99 -13.46 -10.20
C TYR A 268 19.38 -12.74 -8.99
N ALA A 269 19.92 -11.57 -8.62
CA ALA A 269 19.42 -10.79 -7.50
C ALA A 269 17.95 -10.36 -7.70
N LEU A 270 17.57 -9.97 -8.92
CA LEU A 270 16.17 -9.70 -9.28
C LEU A 270 15.32 -10.98 -9.19
N GLY A 271 15.80 -12.08 -9.78
CA GLY A 271 15.07 -13.35 -9.84
C GLY A 271 14.80 -14.00 -8.50
N VAL A 272 15.68 -13.81 -7.50
CA VAL A 272 15.49 -14.31 -6.13
C VAL A 272 14.80 -13.31 -5.21
N GLY A 273 14.45 -12.12 -5.71
CA GLY A 273 13.76 -11.09 -4.92
C GLY A 273 14.66 -10.33 -3.93
N ALA A 274 15.97 -10.24 -4.18
CA ALA A 274 16.85 -9.36 -3.41
C ALA A 274 16.53 -7.87 -3.66
N ILE A 275 15.96 -7.55 -4.83
CA ILE A 275 15.37 -6.25 -5.16
C ILE A 275 13.95 -6.53 -5.65
N THR A 276 12.94 -5.97 -4.98
CA THR A 276 11.52 -6.17 -5.31
C THR A 276 10.82 -4.84 -5.54
N SER A 277 9.76 -4.88 -6.36
CA SER A 277 8.83 -3.76 -6.55
C SER A 277 7.42 -4.18 -6.13
N HIS A 278 6.60 -3.19 -5.73
CA HIS A 278 5.23 -3.41 -5.23
C HIS A 278 4.35 -4.26 -6.18
N SER A 279 4.51 -4.08 -7.50
CA SER A 279 3.75 -4.81 -8.52
C SER A 279 4.17 -6.28 -8.70
N SER A 280 5.34 -6.68 -8.19
CA SER A 280 5.90 -8.02 -8.42
C SER A 280 5.51 -9.05 -7.36
N ASN A 281 4.90 -8.61 -6.25
CA ASN A 281 4.43 -9.47 -5.16
C ASN A 281 3.01 -10.03 -5.37
N VAL A 282 2.42 -9.83 -6.56
CA VAL A 282 1.17 -10.49 -6.94
C VAL A 282 1.51 -11.88 -7.47
N ARG A 283 1.75 -12.83 -6.57
CA ARG A 283 1.68 -14.27 -6.86
C ARG A 283 0.82 -14.95 -5.81
#